data_AF-A0AAP2K0D5-F1
#
_entry.id   AF-A0AAP2K0D5-F1
#
_cell.length_a   1.000
_cell.length_b   1.000
_cell.length_c   1.000
_cell.angle_alpha   90.00
_cell.angle_beta   90.00
_cell.angle_gamma   90.00
#
_symmetry.space_group_name_H-M   'P 1'
#
loop_
_entity.id
_entity.type
_entity.pdbx_description
1 polymer ?
#
loop_
_entity_poly.entity_id
_entity_poly.type
_entity_poly.pdbx_seq_one_letter_code
_entity_poly.pdbx_strand_id
1 'polypeptide(L)'
;MLFRLADNTPRFEVFRLLNAELLYFLEQAVSTNTFNRTLFTTSHVGQACWNNAKENDSRAKNDLTRDKFEKLFNSLNEAGQNTKQQLFEIMRDNQDLQAFFDTPQRRMLDFLPELCFKALKSLSTHLYCSTKDLASIVEAAEDTNITAHFNEYRQQTINGNICKACGMRELASFRACVPDGDQWRADYDHQLCKSKYPIFAVHPDNLIPLCDVCNQDAKKAKDLFEDSNETDRMAFYPYNEEAKDFIRIEINNLLDPEPTIKVQWNEQDTTILNKLNTWNDIYEICSRVEGKFRSLEAIIEDEITPRDPAHLARRIREKAAPTRADTLKRKEWAFWYQQLFFALQQIDISPFVAKLDFVQQQAADGGEYILEQI
;
A
#
# COMPACT_ATOMS: atom_id res chain seq x y z
N MET A 1 -5.82 -1.36 5.80
CA MET A 1 -5.05 -2.43 5.12
C MET A 1 -5.76 -3.75 5.39
N LEU A 2 -5.70 -4.73 4.49
CA LEU A 2 -6.27 -6.05 4.76
C LEU A 2 -5.51 -6.77 5.88
N PHE A 3 -4.18 -6.80 5.77
CA PHE A 3 -3.29 -7.40 6.74
C PHE A 3 -2.37 -6.34 7.31
N ARG A 4 -2.10 -6.42 8.62
CA ARG A 4 -1.05 -5.60 9.22
C ARG A 4 0.33 -6.11 8.79
N LEU A 5 1.31 -5.23 8.87
CA LEU A 5 2.71 -5.54 8.68
C LEU A 5 3.20 -6.41 9.84
N ALA A 6 4.22 -7.21 9.61
CA ALA A 6 4.87 -7.95 10.69
C ALA A 6 5.62 -6.99 11.62
N ASP A 7 5.68 -7.28 12.92
CA ASP A 7 6.36 -6.44 13.92
C ASP A 7 7.84 -6.20 13.59
N ASN A 8 8.48 -7.16 12.90
CA ASN A 8 9.86 -7.10 12.44
C ASN A 8 10.01 -6.59 11.00
N THR A 9 9.03 -5.84 10.49
CA THR A 9 9.12 -5.22 9.15
C THR A 9 10.31 -4.26 9.10
N PRO A 10 11.23 -4.40 8.13
CA PRO A 10 12.37 -3.50 8.01
C PRO A 10 11.89 -2.09 7.67
N ARG A 11 12.65 -1.11 8.16
CA ARG A 11 12.52 0.30 7.77
C ARG A 11 13.64 0.63 6.81
N PHE A 12 13.35 1.37 5.76
CA PHE A 12 14.38 1.68 4.77
C PHE A 12 15.35 2.73 5.31
N GLU A 13 16.58 2.31 5.57
CA GLU A 13 17.58 3.13 6.27
C GLU A 13 17.90 4.44 5.54
N VAL A 14 17.97 4.42 4.21
CA VAL A 14 18.12 5.63 3.39
C VAL A 14 17.05 6.68 3.71
N PHE A 15 15.80 6.27 3.86
CA PHE A 15 14.71 7.18 4.18
C PHE A 15 14.75 7.65 5.63
N ARG A 16 15.14 6.79 6.58
CA ARG A 16 15.40 7.21 7.96
C ARG A 16 16.45 8.33 8.02
N LEU A 17 17.55 8.15 7.29
CA LEU A 17 18.66 9.11 7.22
C LEU A 17 18.27 10.42 6.52
N LEU A 18 17.59 10.34 5.37
CA LEU A 18 17.14 11.53 4.63
C LEU A 18 16.09 12.34 5.39
N ASN A 19 15.17 11.65 6.09
CA ASN A 19 14.19 12.30 6.96
C ASN A 19 14.85 13.02 8.14
N ALA A 20 15.85 12.39 8.77
CA ALA A 20 16.64 13.03 9.83
C ALA A 20 17.43 14.25 9.32
N GLU A 21 18.04 14.16 8.12
CA GLU A 21 18.76 15.28 7.51
C GLU A 21 17.82 16.45 7.18
N LEU A 22 16.62 16.18 6.66
CA LEU A 22 15.62 17.22 6.39
C LEU A 22 15.16 17.89 7.69
N LEU A 23 14.92 17.12 8.77
CA LEU A 23 14.55 17.66 10.07
C LEU A 23 15.66 18.55 10.65
N TYR A 24 16.90 18.06 10.62
CA TYR A 24 18.07 18.83 11.07
C TYR A 24 18.22 20.14 10.28
N PHE A 25 18.07 20.07 8.95
CA PHE A 25 18.13 21.24 8.09
C PHE A 25 17.09 22.30 8.48
N LEU A 26 15.84 21.90 8.71
CA LEU A 26 14.77 22.81 9.12
C LEU A 26 15.05 23.42 10.49
N GLU A 27 15.58 22.64 11.44
CA GLU A 27 16.01 23.15 12.75
C GLU A 27 17.08 24.24 12.60
N GLN A 28 18.15 23.96 11.85
CA GLN A 28 19.23 24.93 11.68
C GLN A 28 18.76 26.19 10.94
N ALA A 29 17.85 26.05 9.98
CA ALA A 29 17.30 27.15 9.20
C ALA A 29 16.51 28.18 10.05
N VAL A 30 15.99 27.77 11.21
CA VAL A 30 15.36 28.68 12.18
C VAL A 30 16.36 29.70 12.70
N SER A 31 17.60 29.29 12.99
CA SER A 31 18.59 30.10 13.70
C SER A 31 19.48 30.98 12.81
N THR A 32 19.32 30.92 11.48
CA THR A 32 20.19 31.66 10.55
C THR A 32 19.43 32.18 9.34
N ASN A 33 19.98 33.23 8.71
CA ASN A 33 19.49 33.78 7.44
C ASN A 33 20.51 33.62 6.31
N THR A 34 21.57 32.84 6.52
CA THR A 34 22.60 32.56 5.51
C THR A 34 22.59 31.09 5.13
N PHE A 35 22.48 30.80 3.82
CA PHE A 35 22.59 29.44 3.30
C PHE A 35 24.06 29.03 3.26
N ASN A 36 24.45 28.06 4.07
CA ASN A 36 25.82 27.55 4.11
C ASN A 36 25.87 26.10 4.62
N ARG A 37 27.08 25.51 4.64
CA ARG A 37 27.32 24.10 5.01
C ARG A 37 26.83 23.73 6.42
N THR A 38 26.74 24.67 7.37
CA THR A 38 26.32 24.38 8.75
C THR A 38 24.84 24.03 8.86
N LEU A 39 24.04 24.31 7.82
CA LEU A 39 22.64 23.88 7.71
C LEU A 39 22.48 22.35 7.54
N PHE A 40 23.57 21.63 7.27
CA PHE A 40 23.58 20.19 7.04
C PHE A 40 24.40 19.49 8.11
N THR A 41 24.07 18.24 8.43
CA THR A 41 24.85 17.50 9.44
C THR A 41 26.28 17.27 8.96
N THR A 42 27.23 17.03 9.87
CA THR A 42 28.61 16.63 9.51
C THR A 42 28.71 15.16 9.08
N SER A 43 27.59 14.45 9.02
CA SER A 43 27.54 13.05 8.57
C SER A 43 27.80 12.91 7.08
N HIS A 44 27.99 11.67 6.62
CA HIS A 44 28.08 11.35 5.19
C HIS A 44 26.83 11.79 4.41
N VAL A 45 25.65 11.74 5.04
CA VAL A 45 24.37 12.12 4.42
C VAL A 45 24.31 13.62 4.20
N GLY A 46 24.59 14.43 5.23
CA GLY A 46 24.64 15.89 5.09
C GLY A 46 25.71 16.34 4.09
N GLN A 47 26.86 15.65 4.08
CA GLN A 47 27.91 15.92 3.08
C GLN A 47 27.47 15.56 1.65
N ALA A 48 26.78 14.44 1.46
CA ALA A 48 26.25 14.03 0.17
C ALA A 48 25.19 15.00 -0.35
N CYS A 49 24.25 15.40 0.50
CA CYS A 49 23.24 16.40 0.18
C CYS A 49 23.87 17.74 -0.23
N TRP A 50 24.90 18.20 0.51
CA TRP A 50 25.63 19.42 0.19
C TRP A 50 26.44 19.32 -1.12
N ASN A 51 27.15 18.22 -1.33
CA ASN A 51 28.00 18.07 -2.53
C ASN A 51 27.18 17.93 -3.81
N ASN A 52 25.95 17.40 -3.73
CA ASN A 52 25.07 17.20 -4.87
C ASN A 52 24.40 18.51 -5.31
N ALA A 53 25.16 19.32 -6.05
CA ALA A 53 24.76 20.64 -6.55
C ALA A 53 25.13 20.82 -8.01
N LYS A 54 24.35 21.61 -8.76
CA LYS A 54 24.61 21.92 -10.17
C LYS A 54 26.01 22.46 -10.44
N GLU A 55 26.51 23.34 -9.58
CA GLU A 55 27.86 23.92 -9.75
C GLU A 55 28.97 22.86 -9.70
N ASN A 56 28.70 21.73 -9.06
CA ASN A 56 29.62 20.60 -8.92
C ASN A 56 29.43 19.53 -10.01
N ASP A 57 28.41 19.64 -10.87
CA ASP A 57 28.15 18.70 -11.97
C ASP A 57 27.80 19.44 -13.27
N SER A 58 28.80 19.56 -14.15
CA SER A 58 28.67 20.22 -15.46
C SER A 58 27.63 19.60 -16.39
N ARG A 59 27.15 18.38 -16.11
CA ARG A 59 26.11 17.69 -16.89
C ARG A 59 24.70 17.95 -16.34
N ALA A 60 24.57 18.51 -15.15
CA ALA A 60 23.29 18.73 -14.50
C ALA A 60 22.47 19.81 -15.23
N LYS A 61 21.35 19.38 -15.84
CA LYS A 61 20.39 20.30 -16.50
C LYS A 61 19.37 20.87 -15.52
N ASN A 62 19.04 20.11 -14.48
CA ASN A 62 18.02 20.42 -13.48
C ASN A 62 18.63 20.56 -12.10
N ASP A 63 17.96 21.29 -11.20
CA ASP A 63 18.43 21.49 -9.82
C ASP A 63 18.68 20.14 -9.15
N LEU A 64 19.81 20.03 -8.48
CA LEU A 64 20.19 18.87 -7.69
C LEU A 64 19.77 19.06 -6.22
N THR A 65 20.19 18.15 -5.34
CA THR A 65 19.77 18.11 -3.94
C THR A 65 20.05 19.42 -3.21
N ARG A 66 21.30 19.92 -3.22
CA ARG A 66 21.66 21.16 -2.52
C ARG A 66 20.89 22.36 -3.06
N ASP A 67 20.77 22.48 -4.38
CA ASP A 67 20.08 23.59 -5.03
C ASP A 67 18.61 23.68 -4.60
N LYS A 68 17.97 22.52 -4.34
CA LYS A 68 16.58 22.46 -3.84
C LYS A 68 16.46 22.81 -2.37
N PHE A 69 17.43 22.41 -1.54
CA PHE A 69 17.53 22.88 -0.17
C PHE A 69 17.70 24.40 -0.12
N GLU A 70 18.55 24.96 -0.97
CA GLU A 70 18.78 26.41 -1.07
C GLU A 70 17.50 27.16 -1.45
N LYS A 71 16.74 26.64 -2.42
CA LYS A 71 15.44 27.23 -2.81
C LYS A 71 14.43 27.22 -1.68
N LEU A 72 14.33 26.12 -0.93
CA LEU A 72 13.47 26.07 0.26
C LEU A 72 13.95 27.09 1.30
N PHE A 73 15.25 27.12 1.62
CA PHE A 73 15.82 28.07 2.56
C PHE A 73 15.50 29.53 2.23
N ASN A 74 15.74 29.92 0.97
CA ASN A 74 15.50 31.29 0.51
C ASN A 74 14.00 31.65 0.63
N SER A 75 13.10 30.75 0.22
CA SER A 75 11.66 30.99 0.37
C SER A 75 11.22 31.12 1.84
N LEU A 76 11.79 30.32 2.74
CA LEU A 76 11.50 30.39 4.17
C LEU A 76 12.06 31.66 4.82
N ASN A 77 13.25 32.13 4.39
CA ASN A 77 13.79 33.41 4.81
C ASN A 77 12.87 34.57 4.43
N GLU A 78 12.39 34.58 3.18
CA GLU A 78 11.45 35.60 2.70
C GLU A 78 10.12 35.57 3.46
N ALA A 79 9.63 34.38 3.82
CA ALA A 79 8.41 34.19 4.61
C ALA A 79 8.55 34.54 6.11
N GLY A 80 9.78 34.75 6.59
CA GLY A 80 10.06 35.22 7.95
C GLY A 80 10.14 34.13 9.02
N GLN A 81 10.57 34.56 10.21
CA GLN A 81 10.96 33.68 11.32
C GLN A 81 9.82 32.78 11.82
N ASN A 82 8.59 33.30 11.88
CA ASN A 82 7.44 32.53 12.35
C ASN A 82 7.17 31.32 11.43
N THR A 83 7.26 31.50 10.11
CA THR A 83 7.06 30.42 9.14
C THR A 83 8.10 29.32 9.28
N LYS A 84 9.38 29.70 9.49
CA LYS A 84 10.47 28.74 9.75
C LYS A 84 10.21 27.91 11.00
N GLN A 85 9.90 28.58 12.11
CA GLN A 85 9.66 27.95 13.40
C GLN A 85 8.49 26.96 13.31
N GLN A 86 7.35 27.39 12.76
CA GLN A 86 6.17 26.54 12.63
C GLN A 86 6.43 25.32 11.74
N LEU A 87 7.13 25.46 10.61
CA LEU A 87 7.46 24.32 9.75
C LEU A 87 8.38 23.30 10.45
N PHE A 88 9.39 23.78 11.17
CA PHE A 88 10.26 22.91 11.95
C PHE A 88 9.48 22.17 13.05
N GLU A 89 8.67 22.87 13.83
CA GLU A 89 7.85 22.30 14.90
C GLU A 89 6.87 21.25 14.35
N ILE A 90 6.19 21.56 13.25
CA ILE A 90 5.28 20.62 12.61
C ILE A 90 6.00 19.36 12.15
N MET A 91 7.18 19.47 11.53
CA MET A 91 7.91 18.27 11.14
C MET A 91 8.38 17.49 12.38
N ARG A 92 8.95 18.17 13.39
CA ARG A 92 9.44 17.56 14.63
C ARG A 92 8.34 16.82 15.39
N ASP A 93 7.19 17.43 15.55
CA ASP A 93 6.09 16.95 16.40
C ASP A 93 5.29 15.83 15.73
N ASN A 94 5.49 15.61 14.42
CA ASN A 94 4.83 14.56 13.65
C ASN A 94 5.78 13.42 13.22
N GLN A 95 6.91 13.21 13.91
CA GLN A 95 7.79 12.07 13.62
C GLN A 95 7.22 10.72 14.09
N ASP A 96 6.25 10.73 15.01
CA ASP A 96 5.47 9.55 15.36
C ASP A 96 4.28 9.42 14.41
N LEU A 97 4.45 8.63 13.35
CA LEU A 97 3.42 8.44 12.35
C LEU A 97 2.21 7.66 12.89
N GLN A 98 2.38 6.83 13.93
CA GLN A 98 1.25 6.15 14.57
C GLN A 98 0.35 7.19 15.26
N ALA A 99 0.94 8.08 16.05
CA ALA A 99 0.21 9.16 16.70
C ALA A 99 -0.52 10.06 15.68
N PHE A 100 0.10 10.29 14.51
CA PHE A 100 -0.55 11.00 13.41
C PHE A 100 -1.78 10.26 12.86
N PHE A 101 -1.71 8.95 12.68
CA PHE A 101 -2.87 8.16 12.23
C PHE A 101 -3.99 8.11 13.27
N ASP A 102 -3.63 8.14 14.55
CA ASP A 102 -4.59 8.19 15.66
C ASP A 102 -5.29 9.56 15.77
N THR A 103 -4.57 10.66 15.49
CA THR A 103 -5.09 12.04 15.52
C THR A 103 -4.60 12.85 14.31
N PRO A 104 -5.20 12.65 13.11
CA PRO A 104 -4.69 13.23 11.88
C PRO A 104 -4.85 14.75 11.81
N GLN A 105 -3.77 15.46 11.44
CA GLN A 105 -3.77 16.91 11.24
C GLN A 105 -3.88 17.26 9.74
N ARG A 106 -5.11 17.37 9.23
CA ARG A 106 -5.42 17.49 7.78
C ARG A 106 -4.92 18.77 7.10
N ARG A 107 -4.85 19.86 7.87
CA ARG A 107 -4.49 21.22 7.43
C ARG A 107 -3.17 21.71 8.01
N MET A 108 -2.28 20.77 8.34
CA MET A 108 -1.05 21.08 9.08
C MET A 108 -0.12 22.03 8.33
N LEU A 109 -0.24 22.15 6.99
CA LEU A 109 0.63 23.00 6.17
C LEU A 109 -0.07 24.26 5.62
N ASP A 110 -1.30 24.57 6.03
CA ASP A 110 -2.07 25.72 5.51
C ASP A 110 -1.44 27.07 5.86
N PHE A 111 -0.63 27.11 6.93
CA PHE A 111 0.14 28.30 7.31
C PHE A 111 1.27 28.63 6.32
N LEU A 112 1.71 27.64 5.52
CA LEU A 112 2.90 27.73 4.70
C LEU A 112 2.60 28.50 3.40
N PRO A 113 3.29 29.63 3.12
CA PRO A 113 3.06 30.37 1.89
C PRO A 113 3.29 29.51 0.64
N GLU A 114 2.55 29.79 -0.44
CA GLU A 114 2.54 28.95 -1.65
C GLU A 114 3.94 28.67 -2.22
N LEU A 115 4.82 29.69 -2.22
CA LEU A 115 6.21 29.54 -2.67
C LEU A 115 7.01 28.58 -1.78
N CYS A 116 6.84 28.67 -0.46
CA CYS A 116 7.47 27.76 0.50
C CYS A 116 6.94 26.34 0.33
N PHE A 117 5.62 26.16 0.18
CA PHE A 117 5.01 24.86 -0.06
C PHE A 117 5.53 24.21 -1.35
N LYS A 118 5.60 24.98 -2.45
CA LYS A 118 6.17 24.51 -3.73
C LYS A 118 7.64 24.11 -3.59
N ALA A 119 8.45 24.89 -2.87
CA ALA A 119 9.85 24.59 -2.63
C ALA A 119 10.03 23.32 -1.78
N LEU A 120 9.26 23.18 -0.69
CA LEU A 120 9.26 22.01 0.18
C LEU A 120 8.86 20.76 -0.60
N LYS A 121 7.75 20.83 -1.35
CA LYS A 121 7.30 19.73 -2.22
C LYS A 121 8.35 19.34 -3.26
N SER A 122 9.02 20.32 -3.87
CA SER A 122 10.09 20.09 -4.86
C SER A 122 11.29 19.38 -4.23
N LEU A 123 11.73 19.83 -3.05
CA LEU A 123 12.82 19.20 -2.29
C LEU A 123 12.44 17.79 -1.88
N SER A 124 11.35 17.62 -1.13
CA SER A 124 10.91 16.32 -0.60
C SER A 124 10.65 15.29 -1.70
N THR A 125 10.09 15.72 -2.84
CA THR A 125 9.93 14.85 -4.01
C THR A 125 11.29 14.42 -4.58
N HIS A 126 12.27 15.33 -4.63
CA HIS A 126 13.60 15.02 -5.13
C HIS A 126 14.38 14.09 -4.18
N LEU A 127 14.21 14.26 -2.87
CA LEU A 127 14.79 13.36 -1.87
C LEU A 127 14.35 11.91 -2.13
N TYR A 128 13.04 11.71 -2.34
CA TYR A 128 12.48 10.40 -2.69
C TYR A 128 12.85 9.93 -4.11
N CYS A 129 12.76 10.78 -5.13
CA CYS A 129 12.92 10.34 -6.51
C CYS A 129 14.38 10.19 -6.96
N SER A 130 15.32 10.87 -6.31
CA SER A 130 16.69 10.99 -6.81
C SER A 130 17.75 10.89 -5.72
N THR A 131 17.63 11.67 -4.63
CA THR A 131 18.68 11.70 -3.60
C THR A 131 18.89 10.34 -2.94
N LYS A 132 17.82 9.55 -2.74
CA LYS A 132 17.90 8.19 -2.19
C LYS A 132 18.81 7.24 -2.98
N ASP A 133 19.02 7.49 -4.27
CA ASP A 133 19.78 6.62 -5.17
C ASP A 133 21.23 7.12 -5.37
N LEU A 134 21.63 8.22 -4.71
CA LEU A 134 23.01 8.67 -4.74
C LEU A 134 23.90 7.62 -4.07
N ALA A 135 25.00 7.25 -4.72
CA ALA A 135 25.93 6.24 -4.20
C ALA A 135 26.41 6.57 -2.77
N SER A 136 26.71 7.83 -2.48
CA SER A 136 27.13 8.27 -1.15
C SER A 136 26.02 8.22 -0.09
N ILE A 137 24.75 8.28 -0.51
CA ILE A 137 23.61 8.10 0.39
C ILE A 137 23.38 6.61 0.68
N VAL A 138 23.49 5.77 -0.35
CA VAL A 138 23.39 4.30 -0.22
C VAL A 138 24.54 3.74 0.63
N GLU A 139 25.78 4.20 0.42
CA GLU A 139 26.96 3.83 1.22
C GLU A 139 26.76 4.22 2.71
N ALA A 140 26.21 5.41 2.97
CA ALA A 140 25.90 5.85 4.32
C ALA A 140 24.78 5.02 4.99
N ALA A 141 24.00 4.27 4.22
CA ALA A 141 22.94 3.38 4.65
C ALA A 141 23.37 1.89 4.58
N GLU A 142 24.66 1.61 4.79
CA GLU A 142 25.23 0.25 4.80
C GLU A 142 24.98 -0.50 3.48
N ASP A 143 25.10 0.22 2.37
CA ASP A 143 24.88 -0.27 1.00
C ASP A 143 23.48 -0.84 0.72
N THR A 144 22.51 -0.55 1.60
CA THR A 144 21.13 -0.99 1.42
C THR A 144 20.42 -0.05 0.45
N ASN A 145 20.18 -0.53 -0.77
CA ASN A 145 19.34 0.16 -1.74
C ASN A 145 17.85 -0.25 -1.64
N ILE A 146 16.99 0.44 -2.38
CA ILE A 146 15.54 0.20 -2.33
C ILE A 146 15.13 -1.23 -2.76
N THR A 147 15.90 -1.86 -3.64
CA THR A 147 15.64 -3.24 -4.08
C THR A 147 16.03 -4.24 -3.00
N ALA A 148 17.17 -4.05 -2.33
CA ALA A 148 17.57 -4.86 -1.17
C ALA A 148 16.52 -4.77 -0.05
N HIS A 149 16.11 -3.55 0.31
CA HIS A 149 15.04 -3.32 1.29
C HIS A 149 13.72 -3.98 0.88
N PHE A 150 13.31 -3.87 -0.39
CA PHE A 150 12.10 -4.52 -0.89
C PHE A 150 12.16 -6.05 -0.76
N ASN A 151 13.32 -6.65 -1.06
CA ASN A 151 13.54 -8.09 -0.93
C ASN A 151 13.49 -8.54 0.53
N GLU A 152 14.01 -7.76 1.46
CA GLU A 152 13.87 -8.00 2.90
C GLU A 152 12.42 -7.89 3.34
N TYR A 153 11.74 -6.79 3.00
CA TYR A 153 10.33 -6.56 3.32
C TYR A 153 9.46 -7.77 2.95
N ARG A 154 9.61 -8.28 1.72
CA ARG A 154 8.77 -9.37 1.19
C ARG A 154 9.21 -10.77 1.59
N GLN A 155 10.24 -10.93 2.43
CA GLN A 155 10.66 -12.26 2.89
C GLN A 155 9.45 -13.00 3.49
N GLN A 156 9.35 -14.30 3.20
CA GLN A 156 8.22 -15.13 3.64
C GLN A 156 8.06 -15.15 5.17
N THR A 157 9.17 -15.07 5.89
CA THR A 157 9.24 -14.98 7.35
C THR A 157 8.71 -13.64 7.88
N ILE A 158 8.74 -12.57 7.08
CA ILE A 158 8.32 -11.21 7.43
C ILE A 158 6.93 -10.94 6.84
N ASN A 159 6.82 -10.22 5.72
CA ASN A 159 5.53 -9.85 5.13
C ASN A 159 5.04 -10.80 4.05
N GLY A 160 5.94 -11.51 3.37
CA GLY A 160 5.62 -12.31 2.18
C GLY A 160 5.45 -11.48 0.91
N ASN A 161 5.11 -12.17 -0.18
CA ASN A 161 4.99 -11.57 -1.51
C ASN A 161 3.58 -11.07 -1.85
N ILE A 162 2.63 -11.08 -0.91
CA ILE A 162 1.25 -10.65 -1.17
C ILE A 162 1.02 -9.22 -0.67
N CYS A 163 0.37 -8.40 -1.50
CA CYS A 163 0.02 -7.02 -1.19
C CYS A 163 -0.84 -6.95 0.07
N LYS A 164 -0.34 -6.25 1.09
CA LYS A 164 -0.98 -6.11 2.41
C LYS A 164 -2.26 -5.27 2.38
N ALA A 165 -2.41 -4.40 1.36
CA ALA A 165 -3.62 -3.60 1.21
C ALA A 165 -4.82 -4.42 0.77
N CYS A 166 -4.66 -5.34 -0.19
CA CYS A 166 -5.79 -6.05 -0.79
C CYS A 166 -5.77 -7.57 -0.63
N GLY A 167 -4.62 -8.23 -0.42
CA GLY A 167 -4.52 -9.70 -0.43
C GLY A 167 -4.82 -10.37 -1.78
N MET A 168 -5.02 -9.60 -2.85
CA MET A 168 -5.45 -10.11 -4.17
C MET A 168 -4.30 -10.31 -5.15
N ARG A 169 -3.14 -9.71 -4.89
CA ARG A 169 -2.04 -9.68 -5.85
C ARG A 169 -0.67 -9.78 -5.20
N GLU A 170 0.26 -10.36 -5.94
CA GLU A 170 1.67 -10.34 -5.61
C GLU A 170 2.29 -8.94 -5.72
N LEU A 171 3.34 -8.72 -4.92
CA LEU A 171 4.17 -7.52 -4.95
C LEU A 171 5.30 -7.62 -5.99
N ALA A 172 5.72 -8.83 -6.35
CA ALA A 172 6.78 -9.05 -7.32
C ALA A 172 6.56 -10.35 -8.08
N SER A 173 6.85 -10.32 -9.38
CA SER A 173 6.95 -11.52 -10.21
C SER A 173 8.41 -11.86 -10.45
N PHE A 174 8.78 -13.13 -10.21
CA PHE A 174 10.16 -13.58 -10.35
C PHE A 174 10.43 -14.15 -11.73
N ARG A 175 11.48 -13.62 -12.35
CA ARG A 175 11.98 -14.10 -13.64
C ARG A 175 13.14 -15.05 -13.37
N ALA A 176 13.05 -16.25 -13.94
CA ALA A 176 14.14 -17.23 -13.85
C ALA A 176 15.43 -16.65 -14.46
N CYS A 177 16.57 -16.99 -13.87
CA CYS A 177 17.91 -16.55 -14.31
C CYS A 177 18.14 -15.03 -14.29
N VAL A 178 17.36 -14.27 -13.52
CA VAL A 178 17.56 -12.83 -13.30
C VAL A 178 18.05 -12.61 -11.86
N PRO A 179 19.15 -11.86 -11.64
CA PRO A 179 19.61 -11.53 -10.29
C PRO A 179 18.55 -10.79 -9.47
N ASP A 180 18.56 -10.96 -8.14
CA ASP A 180 17.59 -10.34 -7.23
C ASP A 180 17.52 -8.81 -7.33
N GLY A 181 18.64 -8.16 -7.68
CA GLY A 181 18.73 -6.71 -7.91
C GLY A 181 17.95 -6.22 -9.13
N ASP A 182 17.69 -7.11 -10.09
CA ASP A 182 17.04 -6.82 -11.36
C ASP A 182 15.62 -7.41 -11.45
N GLN A 183 15.13 -8.06 -10.40
CA GLN A 183 13.78 -8.60 -10.39
C GLN A 183 12.73 -7.48 -10.44
N TRP A 184 11.58 -7.77 -11.05
CA TRP A 184 10.47 -6.84 -11.03
C TRP A 184 9.92 -6.74 -9.62
N ARG A 185 9.60 -5.51 -9.20
CA ARG A 185 9.02 -5.24 -7.90
C ARG A 185 7.93 -4.17 -8.01
N ALA A 186 6.99 -4.25 -7.08
CA ALA A 186 6.05 -3.20 -6.79
C ALA A 186 6.77 -1.89 -6.42
N ASP A 187 6.10 -0.79 -6.73
CA ASP A 187 6.46 0.52 -6.24
C ASP A 187 6.07 0.71 -4.78
N TYR A 188 6.75 1.63 -4.10
CA TYR A 188 6.37 2.08 -2.78
C TYR A 188 5.28 3.14 -2.90
N ASP A 189 4.13 2.86 -2.29
CA ASP A 189 3.08 3.84 -2.12
C ASP A 189 3.43 4.77 -0.94
N HIS A 190 3.09 6.05 -1.10
CA HIS A 190 3.12 7.00 0.00
C HIS A 190 1.73 7.01 0.64
N GLN A 191 1.62 6.48 1.86
CA GLN A 191 0.34 6.46 2.57
C GLN A 191 -0.23 7.89 2.65
N LEU A 192 0.58 8.82 3.14
CA LEU A 192 0.37 10.26 3.06
C LEU A 192 1.02 10.79 1.80
N CYS A 193 0.21 11.20 0.84
CA CYS A 193 0.68 11.57 -0.48
C CYS A 193 1.62 12.79 -0.41
N LYS A 194 2.81 12.67 -1.02
CA LYS A 194 3.83 13.74 -1.04
C LYS A 194 3.36 15.07 -1.65
N SER A 195 2.24 15.05 -2.40
CA SER A 195 1.65 16.25 -2.98
C SER A 195 0.90 17.11 -1.98
N LYS A 196 0.36 16.51 -0.91
CA LYS A 196 -0.38 17.20 0.18
C LYS A 196 0.44 17.24 1.47
N TYR A 197 1.17 16.17 1.77
CA TYR A 197 2.01 16.05 2.96
C TYR A 197 3.50 15.86 2.61
N PRO A 198 4.17 16.86 1.99
CA PRO A 198 5.56 16.74 1.57
C PRO A 198 6.56 16.49 2.71
N ILE A 199 6.22 16.81 3.97
CA ILE A 199 7.09 16.51 5.13
C ILE A 199 7.27 15.00 5.35
N PHE A 200 6.34 14.16 4.88
CA PHE A 200 6.43 12.70 5.03
C PHE A 200 6.98 11.99 3.79
N ALA A 201 7.45 12.71 2.76
CA ALA A 201 7.81 12.09 1.47
C ALA A 201 8.97 11.09 1.58
N VAL A 202 9.84 11.26 2.57
CA VAL A 202 10.93 10.33 2.89
C VAL A 202 10.81 9.78 4.32
N HIS A 203 9.65 9.91 4.96
CA HIS A 203 9.44 9.31 6.28
C HIS A 203 9.40 7.78 6.14
N PRO A 204 10.24 7.02 6.87
CA PRO A 204 10.38 5.58 6.65
C PRO A 204 9.06 4.81 6.84
N ASP A 205 8.23 5.25 7.78
CA ASP A 205 6.95 4.58 8.07
C ASP A 205 5.81 5.01 7.13
N ASN A 206 6.03 6.00 6.26
CA ASN A 206 5.02 6.48 5.30
C ASN A 206 5.03 5.69 3.98
N LEU A 207 6.00 4.79 3.79
CA LEU A 207 6.29 4.15 2.51
C LEU A 207 6.13 2.64 2.61
N ILE A 208 5.17 2.09 1.87
CA ILE A 208 4.89 0.65 1.87
C ILE A 208 4.78 0.12 0.43
N PRO A 209 5.34 -1.06 0.12
CA PRO A 209 5.13 -1.67 -1.19
C PRO A 209 3.67 -2.09 -1.38
N LEU A 210 3.05 -1.63 -2.45
CA LEU A 210 1.69 -2.01 -2.84
C LEU A 210 1.69 -2.55 -4.28
N CYS A 211 0.81 -3.51 -4.58
CA CYS A 211 0.63 -3.92 -5.98
C CYS A 211 0.21 -2.73 -6.85
N ASP A 212 0.63 -2.77 -8.11
CA ASP A 212 0.24 -1.84 -9.19
C ASP A 212 -1.25 -1.47 -9.17
N VAL A 213 -2.19 -2.41 -9.03
CA VAL A 213 -3.63 -2.10 -9.02
C VAL A 213 -4.01 -1.24 -7.81
N CYS A 214 -3.46 -1.54 -6.63
CA CYS A 214 -3.75 -0.73 -5.45
C CYS A 214 -3.13 0.65 -5.55
N ASN A 215 -1.90 0.73 -6.03
CA ASN A 215 -1.12 1.97 -6.08
C ASN A 215 -1.54 2.88 -7.26
N GLN A 216 -1.47 2.34 -8.47
CA GLN A 216 -1.58 3.09 -9.73
C GLN A 216 -3.04 3.27 -10.18
N ASP A 217 -3.91 2.28 -9.93
CA ASP A 217 -5.30 2.32 -10.42
C ASP A 217 -6.30 2.81 -9.37
N ALA A 218 -6.26 2.25 -8.15
CA ALA A 218 -7.26 2.50 -7.12
C ALA A 218 -6.95 3.73 -6.25
N LYS A 219 -5.79 3.74 -5.55
CA LYS A 219 -5.45 4.83 -4.62
C LYS A 219 -5.11 6.13 -5.35
N LYS A 220 -4.22 6.08 -6.34
CA LYS A 220 -3.74 7.27 -7.06
C LYS A 220 -3.31 8.37 -6.07
N ALA A 221 -3.96 9.53 -6.11
CA ALA A 221 -3.69 10.67 -5.24
C ALA A 221 -4.76 10.87 -4.15
N LYS A 222 -5.66 9.90 -3.93
CA LYS A 222 -6.68 9.98 -2.87
C LYS A 222 -6.02 10.15 -1.50
N ASP A 223 -6.60 11.00 -0.67
CA ASP A 223 -6.14 11.23 0.71
C ASP A 223 -6.81 10.23 1.67
N LEU A 224 -6.02 9.72 2.61
CA LEU A 224 -6.46 8.79 3.65
C LEU A 224 -7.34 9.46 4.72
N PHE A 225 -7.17 10.76 4.93
CA PHE A 225 -7.82 11.46 6.03
C PHE A 225 -8.87 12.48 5.57
N GLU A 226 -9.02 12.73 4.28
CA GLU A 226 -10.03 13.66 3.74
C GLU A 226 -10.56 13.14 2.41
N ASP A 227 -11.87 13.15 2.21
CA ASP A 227 -12.48 12.75 0.93
C ASP A 227 -12.52 13.87 -0.11
N SER A 228 -12.98 13.55 -1.31
CA SER A 228 -13.14 14.54 -2.39
C SER A 228 -14.20 15.62 -2.10
N ASN A 229 -15.03 15.43 -1.07
CA ASN A 229 -16.04 16.37 -0.58
C ASN A 229 -15.58 17.05 0.73
N GLU A 230 -14.29 16.99 1.07
CA GLU A 230 -13.70 17.57 2.29
C GLU A 230 -14.27 16.98 3.59
N THR A 231 -14.75 15.74 3.55
CA THR A 231 -15.21 15.00 4.74
C THR A 231 -14.05 14.28 5.41
N ASP A 232 -13.96 14.46 6.72
CA ASP A 232 -12.96 13.82 7.56
C ASP A 232 -13.07 12.29 7.55
N ARG A 233 -11.92 11.64 7.38
CA ARG A 233 -11.74 10.19 7.40
C ARG A 233 -10.70 9.77 8.44
N MET A 234 -10.78 8.51 8.81
CA MET A 234 -9.79 7.75 9.57
C MET A 234 -9.24 6.64 8.69
N ALA A 235 -7.99 6.26 8.91
CA ALA A 235 -7.34 5.17 8.18
C ALA A 235 -6.68 4.18 9.14
N PHE A 236 -6.57 2.93 8.72
CA PHE A 236 -5.79 1.93 9.43
C PHE A 236 -4.30 2.24 9.33
N TYR A 237 -3.61 2.29 10.47
CA TYR A 237 -2.15 2.32 10.49
C TYR A 237 -1.59 0.90 10.25
N PRO A 238 -0.85 0.66 9.15
CA PRO A 238 -0.50 -0.70 8.73
C PRO A 238 0.33 -1.51 9.71
N TYR A 239 1.05 -0.88 10.64
CA TYR A 239 1.97 -1.57 11.53
C TYR A 239 1.27 -2.29 12.68
N ASN A 240 0.07 -1.85 13.08
CA ASN A 240 -0.63 -2.43 14.22
C ASN A 240 -2.11 -2.72 13.96
N GLU A 241 -2.71 -2.18 12.89
CA GLU A 241 -4.12 -2.37 12.56
C GLU A 241 -4.36 -3.10 11.23
N GLU A 242 -5.47 -3.83 11.14
CA GLU A 242 -5.86 -4.59 9.97
C GLU A 242 -7.37 -4.80 9.85
N ALA A 243 -7.84 -5.05 8.63
CA ALA A 243 -9.27 -5.18 8.33
C ALA A 243 -9.77 -6.64 8.38
N LYS A 244 -8.86 -7.65 8.33
CA LYS A 244 -9.21 -9.05 8.04
C LYS A 244 -10.33 -9.65 8.90
N ASP A 245 -10.43 -9.24 10.16
CA ASP A 245 -11.36 -9.83 11.13
C ASP A 245 -12.76 -9.20 11.09
N PHE A 246 -12.93 -8.10 10.34
CA PHE A 246 -14.19 -7.36 10.22
C PHE A 246 -14.93 -7.65 8.91
N ILE A 247 -14.50 -8.64 8.14
CA ILE A 247 -15.01 -8.89 6.79
C ILE A 247 -15.96 -10.09 6.82
N ARG A 248 -17.11 -9.93 6.15
CA ARG A 248 -18.05 -11.03 5.86
C ARG A 248 -18.44 -10.99 4.39
N ILE A 249 -18.62 -12.16 3.80
CA ILE A 249 -19.26 -12.31 2.49
C ILE A 249 -20.71 -12.74 2.68
N GLU A 250 -21.61 -12.05 2.00
CA GLU A 250 -23.02 -12.41 1.91
C GLU A 250 -23.35 -12.82 0.48
N ILE A 251 -24.08 -13.92 0.34
CA ILE A 251 -24.54 -14.44 -0.96
C ILE A 251 -26.06 -14.42 -0.93
N ASN A 252 -26.65 -13.67 -1.85
CA ASN A 252 -28.09 -13.49 -1.98
C ASN A 252 -28.56 -14.00 -3.35
N ASN A 253 -29.86 -14.24 -3.47
CA ASN A 253 -30.51 -14.66 -4.71
C ASN A 253 -29.87 -15.91 -5.34
N LEU A 254 -29.63 -16.94 -4.53
CA LEU A 254 -28.96 -18.19 -4.95
C LEU A 254 -29.66 -18.96 -6.07
N LEU A 255 -30.95 -18.68 -6.28
CA LEU A 255 -31.76 -19.30 -7.33
C LEU A 255 -31.67 -18.54 -8.66
N ASP A 256 -31.12 -17.31 -8.64
CA ASP A 256 -30.94 -16.54 -9.86
C ASP A 256 -29.75 -17.09 -10.65
N PRO A 257 -29.73 -16.95 -11.98
CA PRO A 257 -28.60 -17.34 -12.81
C PRO A 257 -27.28 -16.66 -12.42
N GLU A 258 -27.35 -15.50 -11.75
CA GLU A 258 -26.21 -14.74 -11.24
C GLU A 258 -26.46 -14.35 -9.77
N PRO A 259 -26.09 -15.20 -8.79
CA PRO A 259 -26.22 -14.86 -7.38
C PRO A 259 -25.48 -13.56 -7.05
N THR A 260 -26.10 -12.72 -6.22
CA THR A 260 -25.47 -11.46 -5.81
C THR A 260 -24.55 -11.70 -4.63
N ILE A 261 -23.27 -11.37 -4.78
CA ILE A 261 -22.28 -11.47 -3.73
C ILE A 261 -21.92 -10.08 -3.24
N LYS A 262 -21.97 -9.88 -1.93
CA LYS A 262 -21.65 -8.61 -1.27
C LYS A 262 -20.57 -8.79 -0.20
N VAL A 263 -19.66 -7.82 -0.15
CA VAL A 263 -18.71 -7.70 0.97
C VAL A 263 -19.34 -6.77 2.01
N GLN A 264 -19.44 -7.25 3.24
CA GLN A 264 -20.01 -6.53 4.37
C GLN A 264 -19.01 -6.40 5.52
N TRP A 265 -19.18 -5.35 6.31
CA TRP A 265 -18.43 -5.14 7.55
C TRP A 265 -19.18 -5.75 8.73
N ASN A 266 -18.54 -6.66 9.46
CA ASN A 266 -19.06 -7.24 10.69
C ASN A 266 -18.51 -6.48 11.90
N GLU A 267 -18.79 -5.18 11.96
CA GLU A 267 -18.33 -4.28 13.02
C GLU A 267 -19.38 -3.19 13.28
N GLN A 268 -19.47 -2.73 14.52
CA GLN A 268 -20.39 -1.69 14.98
C GLN A 268 -19.67 -0.46 15.52
N ASP A 269 -18.39 -0.57 15.90
CA ASP A 269 -17.58 0.58 16.30
C ASP A 269 -17.45 1.57 15.13
N THR A 270 -17.88 2.81 15.38
CA THR A 270 -17.96 3.85 14.35
C THR A 270 -16.58 4.27 13.84
N THR A 271 -15.54 4.18 14.68
CA THR A 271 -14.16 4.49 14.30
C THR A 271 -13.62 3.42 13.37
N ILE A 272 -13.79 2.15 13.72
CA ILE A 272 -13.35 1.02 12.88
C ILE A 272 -14.15 1.00 11.56
N LEU A 273 -15.46 1.24 11.60
CA LEU A 273 -16.28 1.35 10.39
C LEU A 273 -15.80 2.49 9.48
N ASN A 274 -15.41 3.64 10.04
CA ASN A 274 -14.83 4.72 9.26
C ASN A 274 -13.51 4.26 8.58
N LYS A 275 -12.60 3.60 9.33
CA LYS A 275 -11.35 3.04 8.78
C LYS A 275 -11.60 1.99 7.68
N LEU A 276 -12.60 1.12 7.83
CA LEU A 276 -13.01 0.14 6.83
C LEU A 276 -13.55 0.79 5.56
N ASN A 277 -14.40 1.80 5.71
CA ASN A 277 -14.95 2.55 4.58
C ASN A 277 -13.86 3.32 3.84
N THR A 278 -12.92 3.95 4.55
CA THR A 278 -11.74 4.57 3.94
C THR A 278 -10.90 3.54 3.20
N TRP A 279 -10.60 2.40 3.81
CA TRP A 279 -9.84 1.32 3.17
C TRP A 279 -10.51 0.83 1.88
N ASN A 280 -11.84 0.68 1.89
CA ASN A 280 -12.61 0.33 0.71
C ASN A 280 -12.62 1.42 -0.36
N ASP A 281 -12.81 2.69 0.01
CA ASP A 281 -12.82 3.80 -0.95
C ASP A 281 -11.45 4.00 -1.62
N ILE A 282 -10.38 3.86 -0.85
CA ILE A 282 -9.00 4.05 -1.33
C ILE A 282 -8.60 2.92 -2.27
N TYR A 283 -8.87 1.66 -1.94
CA TYR A 283 -8.38 0.50 -2.69
C TYR A 283 -9.43 -0.26 -3.49
N GLU A 284 -10.66 0.24 -3.48
CA GLU A 284 -11.83 -0.27 -4.21
C GLU A 284 -12.08 -1.76 -3.92
N ILE A 285 -12.01 -2.12 -2.64
CA ILE A 285 -11.97 -3.52 -2.21
C ILE A 285 -13.28 -4.24 -2.54
N CYS A 286 -14.43 -3.70 -2.11
CA CYS A 286 -15.71 -4.35 -2.33
C CYS A 286 -15.99 -4.52 -3.83
N SER A 287 -15.83 -3.46 -4.63
CA SER A 287 -16.10 -3.54 -6.08
C SER A 287 -15.22 -4.58 -6.78
N ARG A 288 -13.95 -4.69 -6.38
CA ARG A 288 -13.01 -5.68 -6.94
C ARG A 288 -13.34 -7.11 -6.52
N VAL A 289 -13.67 -7.34 -5.25
CA VAL A 289 -14.05 -8.67 -4.74
C VAL A 289 -15.38 -9.11 -5.34
N GLU A 290 -16.41 -8.27 -5.23
CA GLU A 290 -17.74 -8.53 -5.78
C GLU A 290 -17.68 -8.73 -7.29
N GLY A 291 -16.89 -7.91 -7.99
CA GLY A 291 -16.63 -8.04 -9.43
C GLY A 291 -15.97 -9.38 -9.80
N LYS A 292 -14.96 -9.81 -9.04
CA LYS A 292 -14.29 -11.12 -9.24
C LYS A 292 -15.26 -12.28 -8.99
N PHE A 293 -16.15 -12.14 -8.01
CA PHE A 293 -17.05 -13.21 -7.59
C PHE A 293 -18.36 -13.30 -8.38
N ARG A 294 -18.64 -12.37 -9.31
CA ARG A 294 -19.83 -12.45 -10.19
C ARG A 294 -19.96 -13.80 -10.90
N SER A 295 -18.84 -14.42 -11.27
CA SER A 295 -18.81 -15.75 -11.92
C SER A 295 -18.67 -16.87 -10.89
N LEU A 296 -19.58 -16.92 -9.92
CA LEU A 296 -19.50 -17.87 -8.78
C LEU A 296 -19.39 -19.32 -9.25
N GLU A 297 -20.15 -19.73 -10.26
CA GLU A 297 -20.09 -21.12 -10.74
C GLU A 297 -18.76 -21.46 -11.39
N ALA A 298 -18.18 -20.54 -12.17
CA ALA A 298 -16.85 -20.74 -12.74
C ALA A 298 -15.79 -20.87 -11.63
N ILE A 299 -15.92 -20.08 -10.55
CA ILE A 299 -15.05 -20.21 -9.38
C ILE A 299 -15.21 -21.58 -8.72
N ILE A 300 -16.45 -22.06 -8.53
CA ILE A 300 -16.70 -23.39 -7.96
C ILE A 300 -16.07 -24.46 -8.87
N GLU A 301 -16.23 -24.38 -10.18
CA GLU A 301 -15.63 -25.31 -11.14
C GLU A 301 -14.10 -25.31 -11.06
N ASP A 302 -13.47 -24.14 -11.14
CA ASP A 302 -12.01 -23.98 -11.14
C ASP A 302 -11.38 -24.38 -9.80
N GLU A 303 -12.01 -24.02 -8.68
CA GLU A 303 -11.45 -24.23 -7.35
C GLU A 303 -11.76 -25.62 -6.78
N ILE A 304 -12.93 -26.19 -7.09
CA ILE A 304 -13.42 -27.46 -6.53
C ILE A 304 -13.36 -28.59 -7.54
N THR A 305 -13.73 -28.35 -8.80
CA THR A 305 -13.96 -29.37 -9.84
C THR A 305 -14.91 -30.46 -9.32
N PRO A 306 -16.19 -30.12 -9.10
CA PRO A 306 -17.16 -31.00 -8.46
C PRO A 306 -17.42 -32.26 -9.30
N ARG A 307 -17.33 -33.44 -8.66
CA ARG A 307 -17.58 -34.74 -9.29
C ARG A 307 -18.98 -35.25 -9.04
N ASP A 308 -19.47 -34.96 -7.84
CA ASP A 308 -20.77 -35.34 -7.33
C ASP A 308 -21.14 -34.39 -6.18
N PRO A 309 -22.40 -34.38 -5.72
CA PRO A 309 -22.86 -33.47 -4.66
C PRO A 309 -22.11 -33.64 -3.33
N ALA A 310 -21.70 -34.86 -2.97
CA ALA A 310 -20.97 -35.12 -1.73
C ALA A 310 -19.53 -34.58 -1.81
N HIS A 311 -18.89 -34.70 -2.99
CA HIS A 311 -17.61 -34.10 -3.30
C HIS A 311 -17.68 -32.57 -3.18
N LEU A 312 -18.68 -31.93 -3.80
CA LEU A 312 -18.90 -30.48 -3.71
C LEU A 312 -19.01 -30.03 -2.26
N ALA A 313 -19.92 -30.63 -1.48
CA ALA A 313 -20.15 -30.27 -0.10
C ALA A 313 -18.90 -30.44 0.78
N ARG A 314 -18.14 -31.55 0.59
CA ARG A 314 -16.88 -31.78 1.32
C ARG A 314 -15.84 -30.72 0.99
N ARG A 315 -15.67 -30.38 -0.28
CA ARG A 315 -14.65 -29.42 -0.74
C ARG A 315 -14.95 -27.99 -0.32
N ILE A 316 -16.23 -27.59 -0.29
CA ILE A 316 -16.66 -26.32 0.31
C ILE A 316 -16.22 -26.26 1.77
N ARG A 317 -16.50 -27.30 2.58
CA ARG A 317 -16.07 -27.35 3.98
C ARG A 317 -14.55 -27.29 4.16
N GLU A 318 -13.79 -27.99 3.31
CA GLU A 318 -12.33 -27.97 3.35
C GLU A 318 -11.76 -26.57 3.05
N LYS A 319 -12.31 -25.87 2.05
CA LYS A 319 -11.85 -24.52 1.67
C LYS A 319 -12.35 -23.41 2.58
N ALA A 320 -13.46 -23.63 3.29
CA ALA A 320 -13.98 -22.72 4.30
C ALA A 320 -13.08 -22.65 5.55
N ALA A 321 -12.28 -23.70 5.80
CA ALA A 321 -11.38 -23.76 6.94
C ALA A 321 -10.36 -22.59 6.93
N PRO A 322 -9.97 -22.06 8.12
CA PRO A 322 -9.03 -20.95 8.20
C PRO A 322 -7.74 -21.22 7.43
N THR A 323 -7.38 -20.29 6.54
CA THR A 323 -6.15 -20.36 5.76
C THR A 323 -4.95 -20.11 6.66
N ARG A 324 -3.92 -20.97 6.56
CA ARG A 324 -2.65 -20.78 7.27
C ARG A 324 -2.05 -19.40 6.98
N ALA A 325 -1.51 -18.73 8.00
CA ALA A 325 -0.88 -17.42 7.86
C ALA A 325 0.18 -17.38 6.74
N ASP A 326 1.03 -18.40 6.64
CA ASP A 326 2.03 -18.48 5.57
C ASP A 326 1.40 -18.51 4.18
N THR A 327 0.22 -19.11 4.03
CA THR A 327 -0.48 -19.20 2.73
C THR A 327 -0.96 -17.83 2.31
N LEU A 328 -1.48 -17.03 3.26
CA LEU A 328 -1.88 -15.64 3.02
C LEU A 328 -0.71 -14.75 2.59
N LYS A 329 0.51 -15.11 2.98
CA LYS A 329 1.75 -14.41 2.60
C LYS A 329 2.25 -14.74 1.18
N ARG A 330 1.76 -15.81 0.54
CA ARG A 330 2.32 -16.32 -0.73
C ARG A 330 1.31 -16.62 -1.84
N LYS A 331 0.01 -16.72 -1.53
CA LYS A 331 -1.02 -17.09 -2.51
C LYS A 331 -2.00 -15.94 -2.68
N GLU A 332 -2.07 -15.43 -3.90
CA GLU A 332 -3.09 -14.45 -4.29
C GLU A 332 -4.49 -14.97 -4.00
N TRP A 333 -5.40 -14.07 -3.60
CA TRP A 333 -6.81 -14.37 -3.35
C TRP A 333 -7.10 -15.41 -2.25
N ALA A 334 -6.09 -15.94 -1.55
CA ALA A 334 -6.27 -17.01 -0.56
C ALA A 334 -7.21 -16.62 0.59
N PHE A 335 -7.16 -15.36 1.03
CA PHE A 335 -8.10 -14.84 2.04
C PHE A 335 -9.53 -14.77 1.48
N TRP A 336 -9.70 -14.11 0.34
CA TRP A 336 -11.01 -13.87 -0.26
C TRP A 336 -11.73 -15.16 -0.66
N TYR A 337 -11.01 -16.14 -1.23
CA TYR A 337 -11.61 -17.44 -1.51
C TYR A 337 -12.00 -18.17 -0.23
N GLN A 338 -11.17 -18.13 0.83
CA GLN A 338 -11.56 -18.73 2.11
C GLN A 338 -12.83 -18.08 2.67
N GLN A 339 -12.95 -16.75 2.61
CA GLN A 339 -14.18 -16.04 3.01
C GLN A 339 -15.39 -16.44 2.15
N LEU A 340 -15.19 -16.63 0.83
CA LEU A 340 -16.26 -17.03 -0.08
C LEU A 340 -16.75 -18.44 0.25
N PHE A 341 -15.83 -19.40 0.42
CA PHE A 341 -16.19 -20.77 0.78
C PHE A 341 -16.77 -20.88 2.18
N PHE A 342 -16.33 -20.02 3.11
CA PHE A 342 -16.95 -19.90 4.43
C PHE A 342 -18.40 -19.42 4.34
N ALA A 343 -18.71 -18.44 3.49
CA ALA A 343 -20.08 -18.02 3.23
C ALA A 343 -20.91 -19.13 2.55
N LEU A 344 -20.35 -19.81 1.53
CA LEU A 344 -20.99 -20.94 0.85
C LEU A 344 -21.33 -22.10 1.81
N GLN A 345 -20.48 -22.35 2.81
CA GLN A 345 -20.73 -23.39 3.81
C GLN A 345 -21.98 -23.12 4.66
N GLN A 346 -22.39 -21.85 4.79
CA GLN A 346 -23.49 -21.44 5.68
C GLN A 346 -24.85 -21.37 5.00
N ILE A 347 -24.92 -21.59 3.69
CA ILE A 347 -26.14 -21.49 2.89
C ILE A 347 -26.55 -22.84 2.32
N ASP A 348 -27.80 -22.93 1.86
CA ASP A 348 -28.28 -24.09 1.13
C ASP A 348 -27.68 -24.12 -0.28
N ILE A 349 -26.80 -25.11 -0.52
CA ILE A 349 -26.10 -25.30 -1.80
C ILE A 349 -26.89 -26.17 -2.79
N SER A 350 -28.12 -26.58 -2.46
CA SER A 350 -28.98 -27.39 -3.34
C SER A 350 -29.15 -26.82 -4.76
N PRO A 351 -29.22 -25.49 -4.98
CA PRO A 351 -29.27 -24.93 -6.34
C PRO A 351 -28.05 -25.29 -7.20
N PHE A 352 -26.85 -25.30 -6.60
CA PHE A 352 -25.62 -25.68 -7.30
C PHE A 352 -25.57 -27.19 -7.58
N VAL A 353 -26.09 -28.00 -6.64
CA VAL A 353 -26.24 -29.45 -6.82
C VAL A 353 -27.17 -29.77 -7.98
N ALA A 354 -28.36 -29.16 -8.01
CA ALA A 354 -29.32 -29.38 -9.09
C ALA A 354 -28.75 -29.02 -10.48
N LYS A 355 -27.96 -27.94 -10.55
CA LYS A 355 -27.28 -27.53 -11.79
C LYS A 355 -26.18 -28.52 -12.20
N LEU A 356 -25.41 -29.04 -11.24
CA LEU A 356 -24.39 -30.07 -11.48
C LEU A 356 -25.03 -31.34 -12.05
N ASP A 357 -26.11 -31.81 -11.43
CA ASP A 357 -26.83 -33.01 -11.87
C ASP A 357 -27.39 -32.83 -13.28
N PHE A 358 -27.95 -31.65 -13.59
CA PHE A 358 -28.45 -31.32 -14.94
C PHE A 358 -27.35 -31.38 -16.01
N VAL A 359 -26.17 -30.81 -15.74
CA VAL A 359 -25.03 -30.84 -16.69
C VAL A 359 -24.53 -32.27 -16.90
N GLN A 360 -24.45 -33.07 -15.84
CA GLN A 360 -24.04 -34.47 -15.94
C GLN A 360 -25.03 -35.30 -16.74
N GLN A 361 -26.33 -35.07 -16.55
CA GLN A 361 -27.38 -35.72 -17.32
C GLN A 361 -27.29 -35.36 -18.81
N GLN A 362 -27.15 -34.08 -19.16
CA GLN A 362 -26.98 -33.67 -20.56
C GLN A 362 -25.74 -34.29 -21.23
N ALA A 363 -24.63 -34.41 -20.50
CA ALA A 363 -23.42 -35.05 -21.01
C ALA A 363 -23.62 -36.55 -21.25
N ALA A 364 -24.36 -37.24 -20.37
CA ALA A 364 -24.70 -38.65 -20.53
C ALA A 364 -25.63 -38.86 -21.74
N ASP A 365 -26.73 -38.10 -21.82
CA ASP A 365 -27.69 -38.16 -22.92
C ASP A 365 -27.02 -37.88 -24.28
N GLY A 366 -26.13 -36.89 -24.34
CA GLY A 366 -25.35 -36.59 -25.55
C GLY A 366 -24.34 -37.68 -25.92
N GLY A 367 -23.73 -38.33 -24.93
CA GLY A 367 -22.82 -39.45 -25.14
C GLY A 367 -23.54 -40.69 -25.67
N GLU A 368 -24.70 -41.02 -25.11
CA GLU A 368 -25.56 -42.10 -25.61
C GLU A 368 -26.00 -41.83 -27.05
N TYR A 369 -26.45 -40.62 -27.37
CA TYR A 369 -26.82 -40.24 -28.73
C TYR A 369 -25.69 -40.46 -29.74
N ILE A 370 -24.44 -40.09 -29.41
CA ILE A 370 -23.29 -40.30 -30.30
C ILE A 370 -23.00 -41.79 -30.49
N LEU A 371 -23.08 -42.59 -29.43
CA LEU A 371 -22.83 -44.03 -29.48
C LEU A 371 -23.92 -44.78 -30.26
N GLU A 372 -25.16 -44.30 -30.27
CA GLU A 372 -26.24 -44.85 -31.09
C GLU A 372 -26.11 -44.53 -32.59
N GLN A 373 -25.22 -43.61 -32.98
CA GLN A 373 -24.95 -43.24 -34.38
C GLN A 373 -23.69 -43.89 -34.98
N ILE A 374 -22.96 -44.70 -34.22
CA ILE A 374 -21.78 -45.47 -34.65
C ILE A 374 -22.17 -46.95 -34.71
#